data_AF-A0A6P1VBL9-F1
#
_entry.id   AF-A0A6P1VBL9-F1
#
_cell.length_a   1.000
_cell.length_b   1.000
_cell.length_c   1.000
_cell.angle_alpha   90.00
_cell.angle_beta   90.00
_cell.angle_gamma   90.00
#
_symmetry.space_group_name_H-M   'P 1'
#
loop_
_entity.id
_entity.type
_entity.pdbx_description
1 polymer ?
#
loop_
_entity_poly.entity_id
_entity_poly.type
_entity_poly.pdbx_seq_one_letter_code
_entity_poly.pdbx_strand_id
1 'polypeptide(L)'
;MEFLKKTARRRSLLSNIAYYALNLGMVAVLFWMSQEIHYPLAAIVLVLLSKWRTLSVRPKFWLTNIQGSLVDVVVGLGVVALMYAPQATLVLRIALAVFYAIWLVAIKPLSKRWQMTLQAGLAVFIGTAALFAVSHEWPAAVVVLCALVIGYGTARHFLSTFREEQITVLSLAWGLVFAEIGWLAHYWTFGYALLGVNALQLPQVTIIFTLLSFVAERIYTSWHKHKTIVIAEVAGPAVLASALILTILLFFNSVTL
;
A
#
# COMPACT_ATOMS: atom_id res chain seq x y z
N MET A 1 14.32 43.46 -12.09
CA MET A 1 14.27 42.24 -11.24
C MET A 1 12.84 41.78 -10.89
N GLU A 2 11.81 42.63 -10.90
CA GLU A 2 10.43 42.22 -10.59
C GLU A 2 9.76 41.34 -11.65
N PHE A 3 10.09 41.52 -12.94
CA PHE A 3 9.56 40.71 -14.04
C PHE A 3 9.99 39.23 -13.92
N LEU A 4 11.23 38.96 -13.51
CA LEU A 4 11.73 37.60 -13.29
C LEU A 4 11.02 36.92 -12.11
N LYS A 5 10.71 37.66 -11.03
CA LYS A 5 9.93 37.14 -9.89
C LYS A 5 8.48 36.81 -10.29
N LYS A 6 7.83 37.64 -11.12
CA LYS A 6 6.47 37.36 -11.67
C LYS A 6 6.48 36.13 -12.59
N THR A 7 7.50 35.98 -13.45
CA THR A 7 7.61 34.82 -14.36
C THR A 7 7.92 33.53 -13.61
N ALA A 8 8.82 33.55 -12.61
CA ALA A 8 9.08 32.40 -11.74
C ALA A 8 7.84 31.99 -10.93
N ARG A 9 7.08 32.96 -10.39
CA ARG A 9 5.83 32.72 -9.65
C ARG A 9 4.68 32.24 -10.53
N ARG A 10 4.58 32.70 -11.79
CA ARG A 10 3.60 32.15 -12.76
C ARG A 10 3.96 30.72 -13.19
N ARG A 11 5.25 30.42 -13.37
CA ARG A 11 5.72 29.05 -13.62
C ARG A 11 5.39 28.11 -12.45
N SER A 12 5.50 28.57 -11.20
CA SER A 12 5.12 27.75 -10.05
C SER A 12 3.60 27.54 -9.95
N LEU A 13 2.77 28.56 -10.24
CA LEU A 13 1.32 28.41 -10.25
C LEU A 13 0.82 27.47 -11.35
N LEU A 14 1.31 27.62 -12.58
CA LEU A 14 0.94 26.73 -13.69
C LEU A 14 1.41 25.29 -13.43
N SER A 15 2.61 25.12 -12.88
CA SER A 15 3.12 23.80 -12.50
C SER A 15 2.25 23.15 -11.42
N ASN A 16 1.80 23.92 -10.42
CA ASN A 16 0.94 23.41 -9.36
C ASN A 16 -0.44 23.02 -9.91
N ILE A 17 -1.06 23.87 -10.72
CA ILE A 17 -2.36 23.56 -11.35
C ILE A 17 -2.25 22.31 -12.22
N ALA A 18 -1.22 22.22 -13.06
CA ALA A 18 -0.98 21.04 -13.89
C ALA A 18 -0.76 19.77 -13.05
N TYR A 19 -0.06 19.89 -11.91
CA TYR A 19 0.13 18.77 -10.98
C TYR A 19 -1.20 18.27 -10.41
N TYR A 20 -2.06 19.15 -9.90
CA TYR A 20 -3.36 18.74 -9.35
C TYR A 20 -4.30 18.22 -10.44
N ALA A 21 -4.38 18.92 -11.58
CA ALA A 21 -5.24 18.54 -12.69
C ALA A 21 -4.88 17.17 -13.26
N LEU A 22 -3.59 16.86 -13.44
CA LEU A 22 -3.17 15.58 -13.99
C LEU A 22 -3.40 14.41 -13.02
N ASN A 23 -3.13 14.60 -11.72
CA ASN A 23 -3.39 13.56 -10.72
C ASN A 23 -4.89 13.31 -10.54
N LEU A 24 -5.70 14.36 -10.40
CA LEU A 24 -7.16 14.23 -10.26
C LEU A 24 -7.81 13.73 -11.54
N GLY A 25 -7.34 14.17 -12.71
CA GLY A 25 -7.78 13.66 -14.01
C GLY A 25 -7.51 12.16 -14.15
N MET A 26 -6.33 11.68 -13.73
CA MET A 26 -6.03 10.24 -13.73
C MET A 26 -7.02 9.46 -12.84
N VAL A 27 -7.33 9.97 -11.65
CA VAL A 27 -8.31 9.33 -10.75
C VAL A 27 -9.70 9.30 -11.39
N ALA A 28 -10.14 10.40 -12.01
CA ALA A 28 -11.42 10.47 -12.70
C ALA A 28 -11.51 9.47 -13.86
N VAL A 29 -10.43 9.34 -14.63
CA VAL A 29 -10.33 8.35 -15.71
C VAL A 29 -10.39 6.92 -15.14
N LEU A 30 -9.64 6.61 -14.08
CA LEU A 30 -9.69 5.28 -13.45
C LEU A 30 -11.07 4.94 -12.90
N PHE A 31 -11.74 5.91 -12.27
CA PHE A 31 -13.11 5.75 -11.81
C PHE A 31 -14.07 5.49 -12.96
N TRP A 32 -14.01 6.29 -14.03
CA TRP A 32 -14.83 6.09 -15.23
C TRP A 32 -14.58 4.71 -15.86
N MET A 33 -13.31 4.32 -16.02
CA MET A 33 -12.95 3.00 -16.55
C MET A 33 -13.53 1.87 -15.70
N SER A 34 -13.53 2.00 -14.37
CA SER A 34 -14.11 0.97 -13.48
C SER A 34 -15.61 0.77 -13.62
N GLN A 35 -16.33 1.71 -14.25
CA GLN A 35 -17.77 1.60 -14.53
C GLN A 35 -18.02 1.01 -15.92
N GLU A 36 -17.30 1.50 -16.92
CA GLU A 36 -17.59 1.22 -18.34
C GLU A 36 -16.75 0.06 -18.92
N ILE A 37 -15.56 -0.19 -18.37
CA ILE A 37 -14.63 -1.19 -18.87
C ILE A 37 -14.59 -2.36 -17.92
N HIS A 38 -14.95 -3.56 -18.40
CA HIS A 38 -14.97 -4.77 -17.56
C HIS A 38 -13.58 -5.37 -17.32
N TYR A 39 -12.57 -5.02 -18.12
CA TYR A 39 -11.23 -5.58 -18.04
C TYR A 39 -10.26 -4.62 -17.32
N PRO A 40 -9.65 -5.00 -16.17
CA PRO A 40 -8.81 -4.11 -15.37
C PRO A 40 -7.46 -3.77 -16.00
N LEU A 41 -7.05 -4.49 -17.05
CA LEU A 41 -5.73 -4.37 -17.65
C LEU A 41 -5.40 -2.94 -18.09
N ALA A 42 -6.35 -2.25 -18.73
CA ALA A 42 -6.14 -0.88 -19.19
C ALA A 42 -5.91 0.09 -18.02
N ALA A 43 -6.64 -0.08 -16.91
CA ALA A 43 -6.47 0.72 -15.70
C ALA A 43 -5.12 0.43 -15.00
N ILE A 44 -4.71 -0.84 -14.94
CA ILE A 44 -3.39 -1.26 -14.43
C ILE A 44 -2.26 -0.60 -15.25
N VAL A 45 -2.34 -0.69 -16.58
CA VAL A 45 -1.36 -0.06 -17.48
C VAL A 45 -1.31 1.44 -17.26
N LEU A 46 -2.47 2.10 -17.13
CA LEU A 46 -2.54 3.54 -16.85
C LEU A 46 -1.85 3.91 -15.53
N VAL A 47 -2.07 3.15 -14.45
CA VAL A 47 -1.39 3.36 -13.16
C VAL A 47 0.12 3.22 -13.30
N LEU A 48 0.61 2.21 -14.02
CA LEU A 48 2.05 2.01 -14.24
C LEU A 48 2.65 3.13 -15.10
N LEU A 49 1.98 3.53 -16.18
CA LEU A 49 2.40 4.65 -17.04
C LEU A 49 2.41 5.98 -16.29
N SER A 50 1.54 6.18 -15.32
CA SER A 50 1.57 7.38 -14.46
C SER A 50 2.90 7.56 -13.72
N LYS A 51 3.65 6.48 -13.52
CA LYS A 51 4.98 6.47 -12.90
C LYS A 51 6.12 6.65 -13.89
N TRP A 52 5.87 7.11 -15.12
CA TRP A 52 6.91 7.30 -16.16
C TRP A 52 8.18 8.04 -15.67
N ARG A 53 8.04 8.97 -14.71
CA ARG A 53 9.17 9.70 -14.09
C ARG A 53 10.19 8.78 -13.40
N THR A 54 9.77 7.61 -12.95
CA THR A 54 10.64 6.57 -12.39
C THR A 54 11.63 6.05 -13.42
N LEU A 55 11.23 5.99 -14.71
CA LEU A 55 12.04 5.47 -15.82
C LEU A 55 12.74 6.58 -16.63
N SER A 56 12.36 7.85 -16.47
CA SER A 56 12.95 8.98 -17.22
C SER A 56 14.38 9.34 -16.79
N VAL A 57 15.00 8.56 -15.92
CA VAL A 57 16.39 8.73 -15.47
C VAL A 57 17.34 7.79 -16.22
N ARG A 58 18.65 7.91 -15.99
CA ARG A 58 19.65 7.00 -16.57
C ARG A 58 19.34 5.53 -16.19
N PRO A 59 19.44 4.57 -17.12
CA PRO A 59 19.10 3.15 -16.88
C PRO A 59 19.73 2.54 -15.63
N LYS A 60 20.97 2.91 -15.29
CA LYS A 60 21.67 2.47 -14.08
C LYS A 60 20.89 2.74 -12.77
N PHE A 61 20.04 3.77 -12.73
CA PHE A 61 19.28 4.17 -11.54
C PHE A 61 17.82 3.69 -11.56
N TRP A 62 17.40 2.93 -12.59
CA TRP A 62 16.02 2.46 -12.69
C TRP A 62 15.62 1.61 -11.50
N LEU A 63 16.46 0.65 -11.11
CA LEU A 63 16.15 -0.24 -9.99
C LEU A 63 15.89 0.55 -8.70
N THR A 64 16.76 1.51 -8.38
CA THR A 64 16.60 2.34 -7.17
C THR A 64 15.32 3.18 -7.21
N ASN A 65 14.99 3.76 -8.37
CA ASN A 65 13.79 4.57 -8.51
C ASN A 65 12.51 3.73 -8.48
N ILE A 66 12.50 2.55 -9.11
CA ILE A 66 11.37 1.60 -9.07
C ILE A 66 11.12 1.19 -7.63
N GLN A 67 12.20 0.82 -6.91
CA GLN A 67 12.13 0.46 -5.50
C GLN A 67 11.60 1.62 -4.63
N GLY A 68 11.97 2.86 -4.96
CA GLY A 68 11.48 4.06 -4.27
C GLY A 68 10.03 4.43 -4.57
N SER A 69 9.44 3.89 -5.65
CA SER A 69 8.02 4.11 -6.00
C SER A 69 7.12 2.91 -5.70
N LEU A 70 7.65 1.81 -5.15
CA LEU A 70 6.88 0.59 -4.89
C LEU A 70 5.64 0.82 -4.04
N VAL A 71 5.74 1.60 -2.96
CA VAL A 71 4.59 1.92 -2.08
C VAL A 71 3.45 2.61 -2.86
N ASP A 72 3.81 3.53 -3.75
CA ASP A 72 2.85 4.26 -4.59
C ASP A 72 2.26 3.38 -5.70
N VAL A 73 3.02 2.40 -6.19
CA VAL A 73 2.55 1.38 -7.14
C VAL A 73 1.58 0.41 -6.43
N VAL A 74 1.94 -0.09 -5.25
CA VAL A 74 1.11 -0.99 -4.45
C VAL A 74 -0.25 -0.36 -4.14
N VAL A 75 -0.27 0.90 -3.69
CA VAL A 75 -1.55 1.58 -3.42
C VAL A 75 -2.34 1.83 -4.70
N GLY A 76 -1.70 2.28 -5.78
CA GLY A 76 -2.39 2.52 -7.05
C GLY A 76 -3.01 1.25 -7.64
N LEU A 77 -2.24 0.17 -7.71
CA LEU A 77 -2.74 -1.12 -8.19
C LEU A 77 -3.78 -1.72 -7.25
N GLY A 78 -3.58 -1.57 -5.94
CA GLY A 78 -4.53 -2.06 -4.95
C GLY A 78 -5.89 -1.38 -5.03
N VAL A 79 -5.92 -0.05 -5.17
CA VAL A 79 -7.14 0.72 -5.41
C VAL A 79 -7.85 0.24 -6.69
N VAL A 80 -7.10 0.08 -7.80
CA VAL A 80 -7.68 -0.38 -9.07
C VAL A 80 -8.27 -1.79 -8.92
N ALA A 81 -7.54 -2.72 -8.32
CA ALA A 81 -8.04 -4.08 -8.10
C ALA A 81 -9.33 -4.08 -7.25
N LEU A 82 -9.41 -3.25 -6.20
CA LEU A 82 -10.61 -3.12 -5.38
C LEU A 82 -11.78 -2.44 -6.11
N MET A 83 -11.53 -1.48 -7.01
CA MET A 83 -12.59 -0.87 -7.83
C MET A 83 -13.22 -1.86 -8.81
N TYR A 84 -12.42 -2.80 -9.32
CA TYR A 84 -12.82 -3.84 -10.26
C TYR A 84 -13.27 -5.14 -9.58
N ALA A 85 -13.24 -5.20 -8.23
CA ALA A 85 -13.74 -6.36 -7.52
C ALA A 85 -15.23 -6.59 -7.85
N PRO A 86 -15.69 -7.83 -8.07
CA PRO A 86 -17.08 -8.11 -8.46
C PRO A 86 -18.13 -7.51 -7.53
N GLN A 87 -17.85 -7.50 -6.22
CA GLN A 87 -18.71 -6.98 -5.16
C GLN A 87 -18.63 -5.45 -4.98
N ALA A 88 -17.79 -4.76 -5.76
CA ALA A 88 -17.56 -3.32 -5.59
C ALA A 88 -18.80 -2.50 -6.00
N THR A 89 -19.50 -1.98 -5.01
CA THR A 89 -20.63 -1.07 -5.22
C THR A 89 -20.15 0.30 -5.74
N LEU A 90 -21.06 1.07 -6.34
CA LEU A 90 -20.77 2.45 -6.76
C LEU A 90 -20.23 3.30 -5.61
N VAL A 91 -20.78 3.13 -4.40
CA VAL A 91 -20.32 3.83 -3.19
C VAL A 91 -18.87 3.48 -2.87
N LEU A 92 -18.50 2.19 -2.94
CA LEU A 92 -17.12 1.77 -2.72
C LEU A 92 -16.18 2.35 -3.78
N ARG A 93 -16.56 2.30 -5.06
CA ARG A 93 -15.76 2.87 -6.16
C ARG A 93 -15.53 4.38 -5.98
N ILE A 94 -16.56 5.12 -5.55
CA ILE A 94 -16.43 6.55 -5.22
C ILE A 94 -15.49 6.75 -4.03
N ALA A 95 -15.66 5.98 -2.94
CA ALA A 95 -14.82 6.07 -1.76
C ALA A 95 -13.34 5.79 -2.09
N LEU A 96 -13.07 4.75 -2.90
CA LEU A 96 -11.74 4.40 -3.39
C LEU A 96 -11.16 5.49 -4.31
N ALA A 97 -11.97 6.12 -5.16
CA ALA A 97 -11.53 7.23 -6.01
C ALA A 97 -11.14 8.45 -5.16
N VAL A 98 -11.97 8.82 -4.18
CA VAL A 98 -11.67 9.90 -3.23
C VAL A 98 -10.41 9.60 -2.44
N PHE A 99 -10.28 8.38 -1.91
CA PHE A 99 -9.07 7.93 -1.22
C PHE A 99 -7.84 8.07 -2.12
N TYR A 100 -7.92 7.64 -3.38
CA TYR A 100 -6.77 7.69 -4.28
C TYR A 100 -6.40 9.11 -4.72
N ALA A 101 -7.39 10.00 -4.87
CA ALA A 101 -7.15 11.44 -5.05
C ALA A 101 -6.40 12.03 -3.85
N ILE A 102 -6.86 11.74 -2.62
CA ILE A 102 -6.19 12.16 -1.39
C ILE A 102 -4.78 11.55 -1.31
N TRP A 103 -4.62 10.29 -1.72
CA TRP A 103 -3.33 9.62 -1.76
C TRP A 103 -2.33 10.38 -2.63
N LEU A 104 -2.68 10.64 -3.89
CA LEU A 104 -1.77 11.29 -4.85
C LEU A 104 -1.46 12.75 -4.48
N VAL A 105 -2.45 13.45 -3.94
CA VAL A 105 -2.37 14.91 -3.74
C VAL A 105 -1.83 15.27 -2.37
N ALA A 106 -2.26 14.58 -1.32
CA ALA A 106 -2.00 14.96 0.06
C ALA A 106 -1.08 13.99 0.79
N ILE A 107 -1.28 12.68 0.65
CA ILE A 107 -0.53 11.68 1.43
C ILE A 107 0.85 11.41 0.82
N LYS A 108 0.92 11.17 -0.49
CA LYS A 108 2.16 10.82 -1.20
C LYS A 108 3.28 11.87 -1.06
N PRO A 109 3.03 13.19 -1.12
CA PRO A 109 4.10 14.19 -1.00
C PRO A 109 4.70 14.30 0.42
N LEU A 110 4.08 13.66 1.42
CA LEU A 110 4.54 13.71 2.79
C LEU A 110 5.86 12.95 2.95
N SER A 111 6.78 13.52 3.74
CA SER A 111 8.15 13.02 3.88
C SER A 111 8.69 12.99 5.31
N LYS A 112 7.91 13.44 6.30
CA LYS A 112 8.30 13.28 7.71
C LYS A 112 8.26 11.80 8.08
N ARG A 113 9.11 11.37 9.01
CA ARG A 113 9.22 9.95 9.43
C ARG A 113 7.87 9.30 9.71
N TRP A 114 7.04 9.90 10.58
CA TRP A 114 5.71 9.36 10.91
C TRP A 114 4.77 9.27 9.68
N GLN A 115 4.92 10.19 8.72
CA GLN A 115 4.10 10.24 7.51
C GLN A 115 4.51 9.15 6.53
N MET A 116 5.82 8.89 6.40
CA MET A 116 6.34 7.78 5.60
C MET A 116 5.99 6.42 6.23
N THR A 117 6.01 6.31 7.57
CA THR A 117 5.49 5.14 8.29
C THR A 117 3.99 4.93 7.99
N LEU A 118 3.20 6.01 8.02
CA LEU A 118 1.77 5.95 7.65
C LEU A 118 1.57 5.50 6.20
N GLN A 119 2.34 6.03 5.25
CA GLN A 119 2.29 5.59 3.84
C GLN A 119 2.60 4.10 3.70
N ALA A 120 3.63 3.59 4.40
CA ALA A 120 3.95 2.16 4.40
C ALA A 120 2.82 1.32 4.99
N GLY A 121 2.24 1.74 6.13
CA GLY A 121 1.11 1.04 6.75
C GLY A 121 -0.15 1.02 5.89
N LEU A 122 -0.49 2.15 5.24
CA LEU A 122 -1.61 2.22 4.29
C LEU A 122 -1.36 1.33 3.06
N ALA A 123 -0.12 1.25 2.57
CA ALA A 123 0.23 0.38 1.46
C ALA A 123 0.20 -1.10 1.83
N VAL A 124 0.58 -1.48 3.06
CA VAL A 124 0.32 -2.84 3.58
C VAL A 124 -1.17 -3.12 3.53
N PHE A 125 -1.98 -2.27 4.17
CA PHE A 125 -3.43 -2.48 4.28
C PHE A 125 -4.12 -2.58 2.91
N ILE A 126 -3.96 -1.58 2.05
CA ILE A 126 -4.60 -1.56 0.72
C ILE A 126 -4.03 -2.63 -0.19
N GLY A 127 -2.71 -2.85 -0.17
CA GLY A 127 -2.03 -3.82 -1.01
C GLY A 127 -2.47 -5.25 -0.71
N THR A 128 -2.50 -5.63 0.56
CA THR A 128 -2.92 -6.98 0.96
C THR A 128 -4.44 -7.15 0.86
N ALA A 129 -5.24 -6.11 1.13
CA ALA A 129 -6.69 -6.17 0.93
C ALA A 129 -7.02 -6.46 -0.53
N ALA A 130 -6.38 -5.74 -1.44
CA ALA A 130 -6.54 -5.92 -2.87
C ALA A 130 -6.07 -7.29 -3.34
N LEU A 131 -4.84 -7.70 -2.95
CA LEU A 131 -4.27 -8.98 -3.35
C LEU A 131 -5.21 -10.14 -2.97
N PHE A 132 -5.63 -10.19 -1.70
CA PHE A 132 -6.44 -11.31 -1.22
C PHE A 132 -7.92 -11.23 -1.61
N ALA A 133 -8.41 -10.05 -2.02
CA ALA A 133 -9.74 -9.93 -2.61
C ALA A 133 -9.85 -10.59 -4.00
N VAL A 134 -8.75 -10.71 -4.75
CA VAL A 134 -8.75 -11.28 -6.12
C VAL A 134 -7.91 -12.55 -6.27
N SER A 135 -7.12 -12.90 -5.26
CA SER A 135 -6.14 -14.00 -5.34
C SER A 135 -6.72 -15.41 -5.48
N HIS A 136 -8.02 -15.61 -5.24
CA HIS A 136 -8.63 -16.95 -5.23
C HIS A 136 -8.48 -17.69 -6.56
N GLU A 137 -8.46 -16.96 -7.68
CA GLU A 137 -8.31 -17.54 -9.02
C GLU A 137 -6.87 -17.55 -9.52
N TRP A 138 -5.92 -17.05 -8.73
CA TRP A 138 -4.53 -16.87 -9.16
C TRP A 138 -3.66 -18.07 -8.76
N PRO A 139 -2.62 -18.41 -9.53
CA PRO A 139 -1.64 -19.39 -9.09
C PRO A 139 -0.97 -18.94 -7.79
N ALA A 140 -0.81 -19.86 -6.84
CA ALA A 140 -0.22 -19.57 -5.53
C ALA A 140 1.14 -18.85 -5.64
N ALA A 141 1.98 -19.25 -6.61
CA ALA A 141 3.26 -18.61 -6.87
C ALA A 141 3.14 -17.10 -7.17
N VAL A 142 2.11 -16.68 -7.91
CA VAL A 142 1.87 -15.25 -8.21
C VAL A 142 1.47 -14.50 -6.94
N VAL A 143 0.60 -15.09 -6.12
CA VAL A 143 0.16 -14.50 -4.85
C VAL A 143 1.34 -14.32 -3.90
N VAL A 144 2.20 -15.33 -3.78
CA VAL A 144 3.42 -15.30 -2.97
C VAL A 144 4.39 -14.22 -3.46
N LEU A 145 4.62 -14.12 -4.77
CA LEU A 145 5.48 -13.08 -5.35
C LEU A 145 4.90 -11.67 -5.12
N CYS A 146 3.60 -11.49 -5.28
CA CYS A 146 2.94 -10.21 -5.00
C CYS A 146 3.04 -9.83 -3.52
N ALA A 147 2.80 -10.78 -2.61
CA ALA A 147 2.96 -10.57 -1.17
C ALA A 147 4.41 -10.19 -0.82
N LEU A 148 5.39 -10.87 -1.42
CA LEU A 148 6.81 -10.55 -1.26
C LEU A 148 7.11 -9.11 -1.68
N VAL A 149 6.62 -8.68 -2.85
CA VAL A 149 6.82 -7.31 -3.36
C VAL A 149 6.17 -6.27 -2.46
N ILE A 150 4.97 -6.53 -1.93
CA ILE A 150 4.29 -5.65 -0.97
C ILE A 150 5.11 -5.52 0.31
N GLY A 151 5.54 -6.63 0.91
CA GLY A 151 6.35 -6.64 2.13
C GLY A 151 7.70 -5.94 1.92
N TYR A 152 8.40 -6.28 0.85
CA TYR A 152 9.67 -5.65 0.49
C TYR A 152 9.54 -4.13 0.28
N GLY A 153 8.54 -3.71 -0.51
CA GLY A 153 8.34 -2.28 -0.82
C GLY A 153 7.98 -1.45 0.41
N THR A 154 7.10 -1.98 1.27
CA THR A 154 6.64 -1.28 2.48
C THR A 154 7.73 -1.21 3.55
N ALA A 155 8.48 -2.29 3.78
CA ALA A 155 9.64 -2.29 4.67
C ALA A 155 10.72 -1.33 4.18
N ARG A 156 11.06 -1.38 2.88
CA ARG A 156 12.07 -0.47 2.30
C ARG A 156 11.69 0.99 2.49
N HIS A 157 10.42 1.33 2.23
CA HIS A 157 9.93 2.70 2.41
C HIS A 157 10.03 3.16 3.86
N PHE A 158 9.67 2.31 4.82
CA PHE A 158 9.83 2.59 6.24
C PHE A 158 11.30 2.75 6.65
N LEU A 159 12.16 1.79 6.32
CA LEU A 159 13.58 1.77 6.70
C LEU A 159 14.36 2.94 6.08
N SER A 160 13.93 3.44 4.91
CA SER A 160 14.55 4.61 4.28
C SER A 160 14.50 5.87 5.17
N THR A 161 13.51 5.95 6.08
CA THR A 161 13.39 7.07 7.02
C THR A 161 14.49 7.11 8.08
N PHE A 162 15.16 5.98 8.30
CA PHE A 162 16.24 5.82 9.28
C PHE A 162 17.63 5.85 8.65
N ARG A 163 17.71 5.95 7.31
CA ARG A 163 18.96 5.82 6.55
C ARG A 163 19.70 4.51 6.88
N GLU A 164 18.94 3.43 7.01
CA GLU A 164 19.46 2.09 7.30
C GLU A 164 20.48 1.66 6.25
N GLU A 165 21.63 1.18 6.70
CA GLU A 165 22.72 0.72 5.84
C GLU A 165 22.34 -0.58 5.13
N GLN A 166 21.69 -1.50 5.87
CA GLN A 166 21.30 -2.82 5.38
C GLN A 166 19.85 -2.85 4.87
N ILE A 167 19.39 -1.75 4.29
CA ILE A 167 17.99 -1.56 3.87
C ILE A 167 17.48 -2.71 2.99
N THR A 168 18.31 -3.20 2.07
CA THR A 168 17.92 -4.27 1.14
C THR A 168 17.72 -5.61 1.86
N VAL A 169 18.62 -5.98 2.78
CA VAL A 169 18.56 -7.26 3.51
C VAL A 169 17.34 -7.28 4.42
N LEU A 170 17.13 -6.23 5.21
CA LEU A 170 15.97 -6.15 6.12
C LEU A 170 14.64 -6.07 5.36
N SER A 171 14.61 -5.38 4.21
CA SER A 171 13.40 -5.34 3.37
C SER A 171 13.09 -6.71 2.76
N LEU A 172 14.12 -7.45 2.33
CA LEU A 172 13.95 -8.81 1.81
C LEU A 172 13.47 -9.76 2.91
N ALA A 173 14.03 -9.67 4.12
CA ALA A 173 13.58 -10.46 5.26
C ALA A 173 12.09 -10.22 5.54
N TRP A 174 11.63 -8.98 5.52
CA TRP A 174 10.21 -8.66 5.69
C TRP A 174 9.34 -9.11 4.51
N GLY A 175 9.85 -8.99 3.28
CA GLY A 175 9.22 -9.54 2.09
C GLY A 175 9.02 -11.06 2.17
N LEU A 176 10.01 -11.80 2.70
CA LEU A 176 9.89 -13.24 2.92
C LEU A 176 8.83 -13.58 3.97
N VAL A 177 8.74 -12.83 5.07
CA VAL A 177 7.65 -12.99 6.05
C VAL A 177 6.28 -12.82 5.37
N PHE A 178 6.14 -11.83 4.48
CA PHE A 178 4.92 -11.64 3.70
C PHE A 178 4.65 -12.78 2.72
N ALA A 179 5.69 -13.31 2.08
CA ALA A 179 5.59 -14.42 1.14
C ALA A 179 5.07 -15.70 1.82
N GLU A 180 5.65 -16.07 2.98
CA GLU A 180 5.30 -17.28 3.73
C GLU A 180 3.85 -17.21 4.27
N ILE A 181 3.51 -16.09 4.93
CA ILE A 181 2.14 -15.88 5.42
C ILE A 181 1.17 -15.81 4.24
N GLY A 182 1.58 -15.17 3.13
CA GLY A 182 0.74 -15.04 1.95
C GLY A 182 0.44 -16.37 1.27
N TRP A 183 1.41 -17.29 1.26
CA TRP A 183 1.22 -18.66 0.81
C TRP A 183 0.17 -19.39 1.65
N LEU A 184 0.30 -19.35 2.98
CA LEU A 184 -0.68 -19.96 3.89
C LEU A 184 -2.07 -19.34 3.71
N ALA A 185 -2.12 -18.01 3.63
CA ALA A 185 -3.35 -17.25 3.47
C ALA A 185 -4.06 -17.55 2.14
N HIS A 186 -3.35 -17.84 1.06
CA HIS A 186 -3.98 -18.20 -0.21
C HIS A 186 -4.93 -19.41 -0.08
N TYR A 187 -4.64 -20.35 0.82
CA TYR A 187 -5.48 -21.51 1.09
C TYR A 187 -6.47 -21.32 2.25
N TRP A 188 -6.17 -20.43 3.20
CA TRP A 188 -6.92 -20.29 4.47
C TRP A 188 -7.33 -18.84 4.79
N THR A 189 -7.73 -18.04 3.79
CA THR A 189 -8.25 -16.69 4.04
C THR A 189 -9.76 -16.66 4.15
N PHE A 190 -10.25 -16.03 5.22
CA PHE A 190 -11.65 -15.63 5.37
C PHE A 190 -11.82 -14.15 5.07
N GLY A 191 -12.95 -13.78 4.47
CA GLY A 191 -13.34 -12.39 4.23
C GLY A 191 -14.42 -11.95 5.21
N TYR A 192 -14.23 -10.80 5.86
CA TYR A 192 -15.21 -10.23 6.78
C TYR A 192 -15.92 -9.04 6.15
N ALA A 193 -17.25 -8.94 6.28
CA ALA A 193 -17.98 -7.76 5.82
C ALA A 193 -17.52 -6.51 6.57
N LEU A 194 -17.00 -5.53 5.84
CA LEU A 194 -16.52 -4.29 6.44
C LEU A 194 -17.71 -3.44 6.93
N LEU A 195 -17.74 -3.12 8.23
CA LEU A 195 -18.79 -2.31 8.87
C LEU A 195 -20.22 -2.86 8.66
N GLY A 196 -20.36 -4.18 8.51
CA GLY A 196 -21.65 -4.83 8.25
C GLY A 196 -22.20 -4.61 6.83
N VAL A 197 -21.39 -4.04 5.93
CA VAL A 197 -21.75 -3.83 4.53
C VAL A 197 -21.04 -4.87 3.67
N ASN A 198 -21.80 -5.71 2.94
CA ASN A 198 -21.26 -6.74 2.03
C ASN A 198 -20.58 -6.17 0.77
N ALA A 199 -20.41 -4.85 0.66
CA ALA A 199 -19.78 -4.19 -0.48
C ALA A 199 -18.26 -4.46 -0.55
N LEU A 200 -17.61 -4.71 0.59
CA LEU A 200 -16.21 -5.08 0.65
C LEU A 200 -16.00 -6.12 1.75
N GLN A 201 -15.57 -7.31 1.36
CA GLN A 201 -15.07 -8.31 2.29
C GLN A 201 -13.59 -8.01 2.55
N LEU A 202 -13.26 -7.60 3.77
CA LEU A 202 -11.90 -7.38 4.20
C LEU A 202 -11.23 -8.74 4.47
N PRO A 203 -10.17 -9.11 3.73
CA PRO A 203 -9.48 -10.36 3.98
C PRO A 203 -8.83 -10.36 5.36
N GLN A 204 -9.06 -11.41 6.14
CA GLN A 204 -8.48 -11.62 7.47
C GLN A 204 -6.98 -11.37 7.51
N VAL A 205 -6.26 -11.88 6.50
CA VAL A 205 -4.81 -11.75 6.39
C VAL A 205 -4.35 -10.28 6.28
N THR A 206 -5.20 -9.38 5.79
CA THR A 206 -4.89 -7.93 5.75
C THR A 206 -4.72 -7.36 7.15
N ILE A 207 -5.59 -7.78 8.07
CA ILE A 207 -5.52 -7.35 9.47
C ILE A 207 -4.24 -7.92 10.10
N ILE A 208 -3.95 -9.20 9.85
CA ILE A 208 -2.73 -9.88 10.33
C ILE A 208 -1.47 -9.15 9.83
N PHE A 209 -1.35 -8.89 8.53
CA PHE A 209 -0.19 -8.19 7.96
C PHE A 209 -0.03 -6.78 8.52
N THR A 210 -1.14 -6.06 8.72
CA THR A 210 -1.12 -4.71 9.28
C THR A 210 -0.63 -4.72 10.73
N LEU A 211 -1.16 -5.63 11.55
CA LEU A 211 -0.77 -5.77 12.96
C LEU A 211 0.68 -6.24 13.11
N LEU A 212 1.12 -7.22 12.32
CA LEU A 212 2.51 -7.67 12.32
C LEU A 212 3.47 -6.56 11.89
N SER A 213 3.11 -5.79 10.86
CA SER A 213 3.91 -4.65 10.41
C SER A 213 3.96 -3.54 11.46
N PHE A 214 2.87 -3.32 12.20
CA PHE A 214 2.84 -2.38 13.32
C PHE A 214 3.76 -2.81 14.46
N VAL A 215 3.79 -4.09 14.81
CA VAL A 215 4.71 -4.62 15.84
C VAL A 215 6.16 -4.54 15.35
N ALA A 216 6.44 -4.93 14.11
CA ALA A 216 7.78 -4.85 13.51
C ALA A 216 8.30 -3.41 13.47
N GLU A 217 7.44 -2.44 13.14
CA GLU A 217 7.75 -1.02 13.21
C GLU A 217 8.19 -0.60 14.62
N ARG A 218 7.44 -1.01 15.66
CA ARG A 218 7.76 -0.69 17.05
C ARG A 218 9.06 -1.30 17.52
N ILE A 219 9.30 -2.57 17.18
CA ILE A 219 10.55 -3.28 17.48
C ILE A 219 11.73 -2.53 16.87
N TYR A 220 11.66 -2.22 15.57
CA TYR A 220 12.74 -1.56 14.86
C TYR A 220 12.96 -0.13 15.36
N THR A 221 11.89 0.63 15.60
CA THR A 221 11.98 1.98 16.19
C THR A 221 12.65 1.97 17.56
N SER A 222 12.32 1.00 18.43
CA SER A 222 12.93 0.87 19.76
C SER A 222 14.41 0.51 19.66
N TRP A 223 14.75 -0.50 18.85
CA TRP A 223 16.12 -0.90 18.60
C TRP A 223 16.97 0.24 18.02
N HIS A 224 16.45 0.98 17.04
CA HIS A 224 17.19 2.09 16.44
C HIS A 224 17.49 3.20 17.47
N LYS A 225 16.54 3.48 18.37
CA LYS A 225 16.66 4.54 19.39
C LYS A 225 17.60 4.16 20.53
N HIS A 226 17.53 2.92 21.02
CA HIS A 226 18.21 2.49 22.24
C HIS A 226 19.35 1.48 22.02
N LYS A 227 19.57 1.07 20.76
CA LYS A 227 20.48 -0.04 20.36
C LYS A 227 20.16 -1.39 20.99
N THR A 228 19.04 -1.47 21.70
CA THR A 228 18.47 -2.64 22.37
C THR A 228 16.96 -2.55 22.25
N ILE A 229 16.26 -3.69 22.30
CA ILE A 229 14.80 -3.71 22.25
C ILE A 229 14.29 -3.48 23.68
N VAL A 230 13.73 -2.30 23.94
CA VAL A 230 13.15 -1.98 25.25
C VAL A 230 11.75 -2.56 25.30
N ILE A 231 11.59 -3.65 26.07
CA ILE A 231 10.33 -4.41 26.15
C ILE A 231 9.14 -3.51 26.51
N ALA A 232 9.34 -2.54 27.40
CA ALA A 232 8.27 -1.60 27.80
C ALA A 232 7.68 -0.78 26.63
N GLU A 233 8.46 -0.49 25.58
CA GLU A 233 7.98 0.25 24.41
C GLU A 233 7.25 -0.66 23.39
N VAL A 234 7.46 -1.98 23.46
CA VAL A 234 6.98 -2.95 22.46
C VAL A 234 5.86 -3.84 23.01
N ALA A 235 5.86 -4.14 24.31
CA ALA A 235 4.97 -5.12 24.93
C ALA A 235 3.49 -4.78 24.72
N GLY A 236 3.08 -3.53 24.93
CA GLY A 236 1.69 -3.10 24.72
C GLY A 236 1.20 -3.36 23.29
N PRO A 237 1.87 -2.80 22.26
CA PRO A 237 1.59 -3.09 20.85
C PRO A 237 1.60 -4.58 20.50
N ALA A 238 2.59 -5.34 21.00
CA ALA A 238 2.74 -6.76 20.69
C ALA A 238 1.64 -7.61 21.31
N VAL A 239 1.27 -7.35 22.57
CA VAL A 239 0.17 -8.04 23.26
C VAL A 239 -1.15 -7.74 22.57
N LEU A 240 -1.43 -6.48 22.24
CA LEU A 240 -2.65 -6.09 21.53
C LEU A 240 -2.73 -6.78 20.15
N ALA A 241 -1.66 -6.72 19.36
CA ALA A 241 -1.61 -7.36 18.05
C ALA A 241 -1.80 -8.87 18.16
N SER A 242 -1.11 -9.52 19.10
CA SER A 242 -1.23 -10.97 19.33
C SER A 242 -2.63 -11.35 19.77
N ALA A 243 -3.22 -10.62 20.71
CA ALA A 243 -4.57 -10.86 21.19
C ALA A 243 -5.61 -10.72 20.07
N LEU A 244 -5.49 -9.69 19.22
CA LEU A 244 -6.37 -9.50 18.07
C LEU A 244 -6.20 -10.60 17.02
N ILE A 245 -4.96 -10.95 16.67
CA ILE A 245 -4.66 -12.03 15.72
C ILE A 245 -5.23 -13.36 16.24
N LEU A 246 -5.00 -13.70 17.51
CA LEU A 246 -5.54 -14.91 18.13
C LEU A 246 -7.08 -14.89 18.17
N THR A 247 -7.68 -13.75 18.52
CA THR A 247 -9.14 -13.62 18.55
C THR A 247 -9.72 -13.91 17.17
N ILE A 248 -9.13 -13.32 16.14
CA ILE A 248 -9.58 -13.50 14.76
C ILE A 248 -9.35 -14.95 14.29
N LEU A 249 -8.21 -15.57 14.61
CA LEU A 249 -7.92 -16.96 14.21
C LEU A 249 -8.73 -18.02 14.97
N LEU A 250 -9.14 -17.76 16.21
CA LEU A 250 -9.85 -18.73 17.04
C LEU A 250 -11.36 -18.59 16.97
N PHE A 251 -11.88 -17.36 16.95
CA PHE A 251 -13.32 -17.10 17.03
C PHE A 251 -13.96 -16.75 15.68
N PHE A 252 -13.18 -16.31 14.70
CA PHE A 252 -13.68 -15.88 13.39
C PHE A 252 -13.23 -16.80 12.25
N ASN A 253 -13.04 -18.08 12.57
CA ASN A 253 -12.55 -19.13 11.66
C ASN A 253 -13.64 -20.13 11.24
N SER A 254 -14.91 -19.74 11.41
CA SER A 254 -16.08 -20.54 11.02
C SER A 254 -16.93 -19.79 10.02
N VAL A 255 -17.27 -20.44 8.90
CA VAL A 255 -18.33 -19.98 7.99
C VAL A 255 -19.64 -20.03 8.77
N THR A 256 -20.16 -18.88 9.19
CA THR A 256 -21.58 -18.79 9.56
C THR A 256 -22.36 -18.83 8.26
N LEU A 257 -22.90 -20.02 7.94
CA LEU A 257 -23.84 -20.26 6.84
C LEU A 257 -25.09 -19.38 6.96
#